data_AF-A0A3B0YN73-F1
#
_entry.id   AF-A0A3B0YN73-F1
#
_cell.length_a   1.000
_cell.length_b   1.000
_cell.length_c   1.000
_cell.angle_alpha   90.00
_cell.angle_beta   90.00
_cell.angle_gamma   90.00
#
_symmetry.space_group_name_H-M   'P 1'
#
loop_
_entity.id
_entity.type
_entity.pdbx_description
1 polymer ?
#
loop_
_entity_poly.entity_id
_entity_poly.type
_entity_poly.pdbx_seq_one_letter_code
_entity_poly.pdbx_strand_id
1 'polypeptide(L)'
;MIKNIALVLLVIVWVMSTPASARGNIIDNALVHEKDGRITLEVELTIAFRYQSHFPAETGDELRITIKPVRVSASDVGAAFERDSLVPSNADSAAIDEVIYEGDAPGGPFLIVRFTRPVKFQFIQGSDQRSFSVAIQKIL
;
A
#
# COMPACT_ATOMS: atom_id res chain seq x y z
N MET A 1 3.66 3.84 67.24
CA MET A 1 3.89 5.05 66.41
C MET A 1 5.11 4.77 65.53
N ILE A 2 5.16 4.88 64.21
CA ILE A 2 4.26 5.18 63.08
C ILE A 2 4.83 4.34 61.90
N LYS A 3 3.97 3.74 61.07
CA LYS A 3 4.32 2.95 59.86
C LYS A 3 4.84 3.89 58.76
N ASN A 4 6.03 3.62 58.22
CA ASN A 4 6.48 4.25 56.97
C ASN A 4 6.06 3.39 55.78
N ILE A 5 4.95 3.76 55.15
CA ILE A 5 4.47 3.21 53.89
C ILE A 5 5.24 3.93 52.78
N ALA A 6 6.12 3.23 52.08
CA ALA A 6 6.74 3.74 50.86
C ALA A 6 5.74 3.63 49.71
N LEU A 7 5.23 4.78 49.26
CA LEU A 7 4.35 4.90 48.11
C LEU A 7 5.20 4.81 46.83
N VAL A 8 5.11 3.70 46.11
CA VAL A 8 5.71 3.57 44.77
C VAL A 8 4.74 4.19 43.75
N LEU A 9 5.16 5.31 43.17
CA LEU A 9 4.44 6.04 42.14
C LEU A 9 4.78 5.40 40.79
N LEU A 10 3.87 4.56 40.28
CA LEU A 10 4.01 3.95 38.96
C LEU A 10 3.58 4.97 37.89
N VAL A 11 4.54 5.66 37.28
CA VAL A 11 4.29 6.51 36.11
C VAL A 11 4.14 5.59 34.89
N ILE A 12 2.91 5.36 34.45
CA ILE A 12 2.63 4.69 33.18
C ILE A 12 2.87 5.73 32.07
N VAL A 13 4.08 5.70 31.49
CA VAL A 13 4.37 6.44 30.27
C VAL A 13 3.69 5.70 29.13
N TRP A 14 2.55 6.23 28.68
CA TRP A 14 1.98 5.84 27.40
C TRP A 14 2.93 6.32 26.31
N VAL A 15 3.77 5.41 25.81
CA VAL A 15 4.51 5.63 24.57
C VAL A 15 3.46 5.72 23.47
N MET A 16 3.08 6.94 23.14
CA MET A 16 2.37 7.24 21.91
C MET A 16 3.37 6.93 20.79
N SER A 17 3.32 5.71 20.27
CA SER A 17 3.97 5.35 19.02
C SER A 17 3.35 6.21 17.94
N THR A 18 3.92 7.39 17.69
CA THR A 18 3.66 8.08 16.44
C THR A 18 4.20 7.15 15.36
N PRO A 19 3.38 6.61 14.44
CA PRO A 19 3.93 5.90 13.31
C PRO A 19 4.86 6.90 12.64
N ALA A 20 6.14 6.55 12.54
CA ALA A 20 7.07 7.37 11.81
C ALA A 20 6.54 7.45 10.38
N SER A 21 5.96 8.57 9.98
CA SER A 21 5.88 8.91 8.57
C SER A 21 7.33 9.01 8.11
N ALA A 22 7.83 7.90 7.59
CA ALA A 22 9.12 7.84 6.93
C ALA A 22 9.07 8.88 5.81
N ARG A 23 9.95 9.87 5.91
CA ARG A 23 10.23 10.81 4.84
C ARG A 23 10.50 9.99 3.56
N GLY A 24 9.67 10.09 2.52
CA GLY A 24 9.98 9.61 1.17
C GLY A 24 9.10 8.51 0.55
N ASN A 25 8.14 7.93 1.26
CA ASN A 25 7.34 6.82 0.72
C ASN A 25 6.34 7.30 -0.36
N ILE A 26 6.23 6.53 -1.44
CA ILE A 26 5.28 6.73 -2.53
C ILE A 26 3.94 6.06 -2.20
N ILE A 27 3.98 4.88 -1.58
CA ILE A 27 2.82 4.17 -1.06
C ILE A 27 2.56 4.71 0.35
N ASP A 28 1.47 5.48 0.48
CA ASP A 28 1.05 6.05 1.78
C ASP A 28 0.37 4.97 2.63
N ASN A 29 -0.49 4.17 1.99
CA ASN A 29 -1.31 3.18 2.68
C ASN A 29 -1.73 2.04 1.74
N ALA A 30 -1.92 0.84 2.30
CA ALA A 30 -2.58 -0.26 1.59
C ALA A 30 -3.42 -1.11 2.56
N LEU A 31 -4.71 -1.26 2.25
CA LEU A 31 -5.69 -1.91 3.10
C LEU A 31 -6.47 -2.96 2.31
N VAL A 32 -6.63 -4.14 2.90
CA VAL A 32 -7.54 -5.16 2.38
C VAL A 32 -8.89 -5.03 3.07
N HIS A 33 -9.93 -4.85 2.26
CA HIS A 33 -11.33 -4.86 2.67
C HIS A 33 -11.99 -6.16 2.23
N GLU A 34 -12.68 -6.82 3.14
CA GLU A 34 -13.54 -7.96 2.82
C GLU A 34 -14.98 -7.61 3.22
N LYS A 35 -15.88 -7.60 2.24
CA LYS A 35 -17.30 -7.30 2.44
C LYS A 35 -18.16 -8.16 1.53
N ASP A 36 -19.15 -8.85 2.09
CA ASP A 36 -20.09 -9.70 1.36
C ASP A 36 -19.39 -10.75 0.46
N GLY A 37 -18.26 -11.29 0.93
CA GLY A 37 -17.43 -12.24 0.18
C GLY A 37 -16.62 -11.63 -0.97
N ARG A 38 -16.62 -10.29 -1.11
CA ARG A 38 -15.78 -9.56 -2.07
C ARG A 38 -14.55 -9.02 -1.36
N ILE A 39 -13.39 -9.35 -1.90
CA ILE A 39 -12.10 -8.87 -1.40
C ILE A 39 -11.64 -7.74 -2.31
N THR A 40 -11.26 -6.62 -1.71
CA THR A 40 -10.73 -5.45 -2.40
C THR A 40 -9.46 -4.98 -1.70
N LEU A 41 -8.38 -4.85 -2.45
CA LEU A 41 -7.21 -4.09 -2.03
C LEU A 41 -7.44 -2.62 -2.38
N GLU A 42 -7.30 -1.72 -1.42
CA GLU A 42 -7.27 -0.27 -1.63
C GLU A 42 -5.86 0.24 -1.32
N VAL A 43 -5.31 1.06 -2.21
CA VAL A 43 -3.95 1.61 -2.08
C VAL A 43 -3.99 3.11 -2.32
N GLU A 44 -3.35 3.86 -1.42
CA GLU A 44 -3.20 5.31 -1.48
C GLU A 44 -1.73 5.67 -1.73
N LEU A 45 -1.50 6.62 -2.62
CA LEU A 45 -0.19 7.11 -2.99
C LEU A 45 -0.04 8.59 -2.64
N THR A 46 1.18 8.99 -2.29
CA THR A 46 1.51 10.39 -2.03
C THR A 46 1.56 11.22 -3.32
N ILE A 47 1.85 10.59 -4.46
CA ILE A 47 1.92 11.21 -5.79
C ILE A 47 0.63 11.03 -6.60
N ALA A 48 0.33 12.02 -7.45
CA ALA A 48 -0.76 11.90 -8.40
C ALA A 48 -0.33 11.17 -9.69
N PHE A 49 -1.12 10.21 -10.15
CA PHE A 49 -0.83 9.39 -11.32
C PHE A 49 -2.04 9.20 -12.25
N ARG A 50 -1.76 8.77 -13.48
CA ARG A 50 -2.75 8.31 -14.47
C ARG A 50 -2.44 6.87 -14.84
N TYR A 51 -3.47 6.04 -14.79
CA TYR A 51 -3.41 4.70 -15.35
C TYR A 51 -3.14 4.76 -16.86
N GLN A 52 -2.28 3.87 -17.36
CA GLN A 52 -2.05 3.69 -18.80
C GLN A 52 -2.48 2.30 -19.27
N SER A 53 -1.98 1.26 -18.61
CA SER A 53 -2.21 -0.14 -18.96
C SER A 53 -1.89 -1.05 -17.78
N HIS A 54 -2.24 -2.33 -17.87
CA HIS A 54 -1.72 -3.35 -16.97
C HIS A 54 -1.57 -4.70 -17.68
N PHE A 55 -0.76 -5.58 -17.09
CA PHE A 55 -0.58 -6.96 -17.49
C PHE A 55 -0.40 -7.85 -16.25
N PRO A 56 -0.88 -9.11 -16.28
CA PRO A 56 -1.81 -9.69 -17.24
C PRO A 56 -3.19 -9.04 -17.14
N ALA A 57 -4.08 -9.33 -18.10
CA ALA A 57 -5.34 -8.59 -18.23
C ALA A 57 -6.33 -8.84 -17.07
N GLU A 58 -6.43 -10.07 -16.56
CA GLU A 58 -7.46 -10.42 -15.57
C GLU A 58 -7.02 -11.49 -14.56
N THR A 59 -5.91 -12.19 -14.78
CA THR A 59 -5.53 -13.35 -13.98
C THR A 59 -4.02 -13.55 -13.96
N GLY A 60 -3.45 -13.73 -12.78
CA GLY A 60 -2.02 -13.94 -12.58
C GLY A 60 -1.64 -13.99 -11.11
N ASP A 61 -0.37 -14.31 -10.87
CA ASP A 61 0.32 -14.19 -9.57
C ASP A 61 0.99 -12.82 -9.40
N GLU A 62 1.05 -12.00 -10.44
CA GLU A 62 1.47 -10.61 -10.41
C GLU A 62 0.50 -9.77 -11.25
N LEU A 63 0.12 -8.60 -10.75
CA LEU A 63 -0.54 -7.54 -11.52
C LEU A 63 0.43 -6.36 -11.62
N ARG A 64 0.92 -6.09 -12.83
CA ARG A 64 1.79 -4.95 -13.12
C ARG A 64 1.02 -3.88 -13.86
N ILE A 65 0.95 -2.69 -13.28
CA ILE A 65 0.21 -1.53 -13.77
C ILE A 65 1.21 -0.47 -14.21
N THR A 66 1.15 -0.08 -15.48
CA THR A 66 1.92 1.04 -16.01
C THR A 66 1.19 2.34 -15.69
N ILE A 67 1.89 3.28 -15.07
CA ILE A 67 1.33 4.57 -14.69
C ILE A 67 2.14 5.73 -15.25
N LYS A 68 1.50 6.89 -15.33
CA LYS A 68 2.15 8.16 -15.67
C LYS A 68 1.94 9.17 -14.54
N PRO A 69 2.99 9.67 -13.89
CA PRO A 69 2.87 10.76 -12.93
C PRO A 69 2.25 12.01 -13.58
N VAL A 70 1.28 12.64 -12.91
CA VAL A 70 0.54 13.80 -13.45
C VAL A 70 1.28 15.11 -13.20
N ARG A 71 1.83 15.26 -12.00
CA ARG A 71 2.68 16.37 -11.58
C ARG A 71 3.59 15.84 -10.47
N VAL A 72 4.89 15.89 -10.70
CA VAL A 72 5.89 15.61 -9.65
C VAL A 72 6.33 16.97 -9.13
N SER A 73 6.05 17.26 -7.85
CA SER A 73 6.53 18.50 -7.25
C SER A 73 8.05 18.44 -7.11
N ALA A 74 8.74 19.59 -7.08
CA ALA A 74 10.20 19.63 -6.97
C ALA A 74 10.73 18.86 -5.73
N SER A 75 9.94 18.80 -4.65
CA SER A 75 10.25 18.02 -3.44
C SER A 75 10.08 16.51 -3.60
N ASP A 76 9.26 16.06 -4.56
CA ASP A 76 8.95 14.65 -4.78
C ASP A 76 9.75 14.06 -5.95
N VAL A 77 10.55 14.87 -6.67
CA VAL A 77 11.31 14.41 -7.85
C VAL A 77 12.23 13.25 -7.51
N GLY A 78 12.91 13.28 -6.37
CA GLY A 78 13.77 12.18 -5.94
C GLY A 78 12.98 10.89 -5.68
N ALA A 79 11.97 10.98 -4.81
CA ALA A 79 11.13 9.84 -4.42
C ALA A 79 10.37 9.22 -5.62
N ALA A 80 10.00 10.02 -6.62
CA ALA A 80 9.32 9.51 -7.82
C ALA A 80 10.18 8.54 -8.65
N PHE A 81 11.51 8.53 -8.50
CA PHE A 81 12.39 7.57 -9.15
C PHE A 81 12.80 6.42 -8.22
N GLU A 82 12.39 6.44 -6.97
CA GLU A 82 12.76 5.40 -6.01
C GLU A 82 11.85 4.16 -6.13
N ARG A 83 12.29 3.08 -5.49
CA ARG A 83 11.45 1.89 -5.24
C ARG A 83 10.88 2.01 -3.85
N ASP A 84 9.57 1.79 -3.73
CA ASP A 84 8.87 1.73 -2.46
C ASP A 84 8.00 0.47 -2.40
N SER A 85 7.80 -0.08 -1.21
CA SER A 85 6.97 -1.26 -1.07
C SER A 85 6.33 -1.40 0.32
N LEU A 86 5.16 -2.02 0.35
CA LEU A 86 4.37 -2.20 1.55
C LEU A 86 3.59 -3.52 1.49
N VAL A 87 3.52 -4.22 2.62
CA VAL A 87 2.67 -5.39 2.80
C VAL A 87 1.34 -4.94 3.41
N PRO A 88 0.19 -5.11 2.72
CA PRO A 88 -1.10 -4.64 3.23
C PRO A 88 -1.50 -5.32 4.53
N SER A 89 -2.27 -4.62 5.36
CA SER A 89 -2.95 -5.26 6.48
C SER A 89 -3.95 -6.31 5.97
N ASN A 90 -3.96 -7.50 6.58
CA ASN A 90 -4.76 -8.66 6.15
C ASN A 90 -4.41 -9.19 4.73
N ALA A 91 -3.15 -9.05 4.29
CA ALA A 91 -2.70 -9.53 2.98
C ALA A 91 -3.04 -11.01 2.70
N ASP A 92 -2.97 -11.87 3.72
CA ASP A 92 -3.24 -13.31 3.61
C ASP A 92 -4.66 -13.64 3.11
N SER A 93 -5.68 -12.89 3.55
CA SER A 93 -7.06 -13.14 3.13
C SER A 93 -7.26 -12.86 1.64
N ALA A 94 -6.50 -11.90 1.10
CA ALA A 94 -6.49 -11.52 -0.31
C ALA A 94 -5.46 -12.25 -1.16
N ALA A 95 -4.68 -13.17 -0.59
CA ALA A 95 -3.54 -13.79 -1.25
C ALA A 95 -2.49 -12.78 -1.75
N ILE A 96 -2.35 -11.62 -1.11
CA ILE A 96 -1.36 -10.61 -1.47
C ILE A 96 -0.05 -10.93 -0.74
N ASP A 97 1.07 -10.78 -1.45
CA ASP A 97 2.41 -10.84 -0.89
C ASP A 97 2.91 -9.42 -0.59
N GLU A 98 2.91 -8.53 -1.60
CA GLU A 98 3.44 -7.17 -1.49
C GLU A 98 2.80 -6.23 -2.53
N VAL A 99 2.71 -4.95 -2.19
CA VAL A 99 2.47 -3.85 -3.15
C VAL A 99 3.76 -3.07 -3.32
N ILE A 100 4.17 -2.83 -4.57
CA ILE A 100 5.45 -2.22 -4.92
C ILE A 100 5.20 -1.06 -5.88
N TYR A 101 5.88 0.06 -5.64
CA TYR A 101 6.13 1.12 -6.61
C TYR A 101 7.55 1.00 -7.13
N GLU A 102 7.73 1.06 -8.44
CA GLU A 102 9.04 1.05 -9.08
C GLU A 102 9.15 2.26 -10.01
N GLY A 103 9.85 3.31 -9.56
CA GLY A 103 9.91 4.60 -10.25
C GLY A 103 10.88 4.68 -11.43
N ASP A 104 12.01 3.99 -11.36
CA ASP A 104 13.10 4.03 -12.33
C ASP A 104 13.26 2.70 -13.08
N ALA A 105 12.17 2.22 -13.69
CA ALA A 105 12.16 1.01 -14.49
C ALA A 105 12.07 1.30 -15.99
N PRO A 106 12.74 0.53 -16.86
CA PRO A 106 12.55 0.60 -18.30
C PRO A 106 11.07 0.35 -18.68
N GLY A 107 10.47 1.28 -19.41
CA GLY A 107 9.05 1.22 -19.77
C GLY A 107 8.13 2.09 -18.91
N GLY A 108 8.68 2.76 -17.90
CA GLY A 108 7.98 3.75 -17.07
C GLY A 108 7.81 3.28 -15.62
N PRO A 109 7.26 4.13 -14.75
CA PRO A 109 6.99 3.73 -13.39
C PRO A 109 5.86 2.71 -13.35
N PHE A 110 6.03 1.71 -12.47
CA PHE A 110 5.07 0.63 -12.30
C PHE A 110 4.51 0.61 -10.88
N LEU A 111 3.23 0.28 -10.76
CA LEU A 111 2.65 -0.28 -9.55
C LEU A 111 2.54 -1.79 -9.74
N ILE A 112 3.01 -2.57 -8.79
CA ILE A 112 3.01 -4.03 -8.86
C ILE A 112 2.30 -4.55 -7.62
N VAL A 113 1.29 -5.38 -7.83
CA VAL A 113 0.68 -6.19 -6.77
C VAL A 113 1.12 -7.63 -6.98
N ARG A 114 1.92 -8.16 -6.05
CA ARG A 114 2.31 -9.56 -6.04
C ARG A 114 1.32 -10.36 -5.22
N PHE A 115 0.95 -11.52 -5.72
CA PHE A 115 0.06 -12.46 -5.07
C PHE A 115 0.82 -13.74 -4.70
N THR A 116 0.49 -14.34 -3.56
CA THR A 116 1.07 -15.61 -3.10
C THR A 116 0.61 -16.83 -3.93
N ARG A 117 -0.40 -16.63 -4.78
CA ARG A 117 -0.95 -17.61 -5.72
C ARG A 117 -1.70 -16.88 -6.84
N PRO A 118 -1.92 -17.52 -8.01
CA PRO A 118 -2.75 -16.92 -9.05
C PRO A 118 -4.17 -16.57 -8.56
N VAL A 119 -4.61 -15.35 -8.85
CA VAL A 119 -5.96 -14.86 -8.57
C VAL A 119 -6.58 -14.24 -9.83
N LYS A 120 -7.91 -14.14 -9.86
CA LYS A 120 -8.57 -13.21 -10.79
C LYS A 120 -8.59 -11.82 -10.16
N PHE A 121 -8.31 -10.81 -10.94
CA PHE A 121 -8.28 -9.44 -10.47
C PHE A 121 -8.95 -8.47 -11.45
N GLN A 122 -9.37 -7.32 -10.93
CA GLN A 122 -9.82 -6.18 -11.72
C GLN A 122 -9.26 -4.89 -11.13
N PHE A 123 -8.46 -4.16 -11.91
CA PHE A 123 -7.90 -2.87 -11.52
C PHE A 123 -8.91 -1.73 -11.74
N ILE A 124 -9.00 -0.82 -10.78
CA ILE A 124 -9.85 0.38 -10.83
C ILE A 124 -9.03 1.57 -10.34
N GLN A 125 -8.86 2.60 -11.18
CA GLN A 125 -8.25 3.86 -10.73
C GLN A 125 -9.23 4.67 -9.88
N GLY A 126 -8.76 5.20 -8.74
CA GLY A 126 -9.52 6.13 -7.91
C GLY A 126 -9.75 7.49 -8.58
N SER A 127 -10.87 8.14 -8.27
CA SER A 127 -11.25 9.43 -8.85
C SER A 127 -10.35 10.60 -8.42
N ASP A 128 -9.61 10.42 -7.33
CA ASP A 128 -8.66 11.39 -6.76
C ASP A 128 -7.30 11.44 -7.50
N GLN A 129 -7.05 10.52 -8.44
CA GLN A 129 -5.78 10.30 -9.11
C GLN A 129 -4.61 9.99 -8.16
N ARG A 130 -4.89 9.60 -6.92
CA ARG A 130 -3.90 9.24 -5.88
C ARG A 130 -4.18 7.89 -5.25
N SER A 131 -5.32 7.26 -5.56
CA SER A 131 -5.63 5.92 -5.10
C SER A 131 -5.93 4.98 -6.27
N PHE A 132 -5.85 3.68 -6.00
CA PHE A 132 -6.45 2.65 -6.82
C PHE A 132 -7.02 1.54 -5.95
N SER A 133 -7.90 0.75 -6.56
CA SER A 133 -8.41 -0.47 -5.96
C SER A 133 -8.23 -1.67 -6.89
N VAL A 134 -8.03 -2.84 -6.30
CA VAL A 134 -8.00 -4.12 -7.01
C VAL A 134 -9.05 -5.03 -6.40
N ALA A 135 -10.09 -5.35 -7.17
CA ALA A 135 -11.05 -6.39 -6.77
C ALA A 135 -10.42 -7.76 -7.03
N ILE A 136 -10.40 -8.63 -6.02
CA ILE A 136 -9.67 -9.91 -6.04
C ILE A 136 -10.67 -11.05 -5.86
N GLN A 137 -10.51 -12.09 -6.68
CA GLN A 137 -11.32 -13.30 -6.61
C GLN A 137 -10.42 -14.54 -6.64
N LYS A 138 -10.69 -15.47 -5.74
CA LYS A 138 -10.01 -16.77 -5.70
C LYS A 138 -10.36 -17.58 -6.95
N ILE A 139 -9.34 -18.21 -7.54
CA ILE A 139 -9.52 -19.25 -8.57
C ILE A 139 -9.80 -20.57 -7.85
N LEU A 140 -10.88 -21.25 -8.24
CA LEU A 140 -11.30 -22.56 -7.68
C LEU A 140 -10.52 -23.71 -8.30
#